data_AF-A0A964DB17-F1
#
_entry.id   AF-A0A964DB17-F1
#
_cell.length_a   1.000
_cell.length_b   1.000
_cell.length_c   1.000
_cell.angle_alpha   90.00
_cell.angle_beta   90.00
_cell.angle_gamma   90.00
#
_symmetry.space_group_name_H-M   'P 1'
#
loop_
_entity.id
_entity.type
_entity.pdbx_description
1 polymer ?
#
loop_
_entity_poly.entity_id
_entity_poly.type
_entity_poly.pdbx_seq_one_letter_code
_entity_poly.pdbx_strand_id
1 'polypeptide(L)'
;MTRAEILDEIKQAEETAKSMVARAAEEKNRRNSDARGQAKEIIHKAEEEAAQNAQSLINEARKNIQKEKEVIKQKGLREAEDIKNNAKKNVTKATKLILTEFERTVNV
;
A
#
# COMPACT_ATOMS: atom_id res chain seq x y z
N MET A 1 -64.12 -25.63 36.84
CA MET A 1 -62.73 -25.48 37.30
C MET A 1 -62.74 -25.17 38.78
N THR A 2 -62.00 -25.95 39.54
CA THR A 2 -61.76 -25.71 40.97
C THR A 2 -60.71 -24.62 41.12
N ARG A 3 -60.71 -23.90 42.25
CA ARG A 3 -59.68 -22.87 42.54
C ARG A 3 -58.25 -23.42 42.48
N ALA A 4 -58.06 -24.72 42.72
CA ALA A 4 -56.76 -25.38 42.69
C ALA A 4 -56.22 -25.52 41.25
N GLU A 5 -57.06 -25.88 40.28
CA GLU A 5 -56.68 -26.01 38.86
C GLU A 5 -56.22 -24.66 38.27
N ILE A 6 -56.93 -23.57 38.61
CA ILE A 6 -56.58 -22.21 38.16
C ILE A 6 -55.22 -21.77 38.73
N LEU A 7 -54.93 -22.08 39.99
CA LEU A 7 -53.65 -21.76 40.62
C LEU A 7 -52.49 -22.53 40.00
N ASP A 8 -52.72 -23.78 39.59
CA ASP A 8 -51.70 -24.61 38.95
C ASP A 8 -51.41 -24.13 37.51
N GLU A 9 -52.45 -23.75 36.76
CA GLU A 9 -52.30 -23.11 35.44
C GLU A 9 -51.53 -21.78 35.53
N ILE A 10 -51.81 -20.95 36.53
CA ILE A 10 -51.08 -19.69 36.75
C ILE A 10 -49.61 -19.95 37.05
N LYS A 11 -49.30 -20.96 37.88
CA LYS A 11 -47.92 -21.35 38.18
C LYS A 11 -47.17 -21.82 36.92
N GLN A 12 -47.80 -22.68 36.12
CA GLN A 12 -47.19 -23.14 34.86
C GLN A 12 -46.97 -21.98 33.88
N ALA A 13 -47.92 -21.03 33.81
CA ALA A 13 -47.78 -19.84 32.99
C ALA A 13 -46.63 -18.93 33.47
N GLU A 14 -46.49 -18.72 34.78
CA GLU A 14 -45.36 -17.96 35.34
C GLU A 14 -44.01 -18.62 35.05
N GLU A 15 -43.91 -19.93 35.20
CA GLU A 15 -42.67 -20.67 34.97
C GLU A 15 -42.29 -20.66 33.49
N THR A 16 -43.28 -20.78 32.60
CA THR A 16 -43.11 -20.61 31.15
C THR A 16 -42.63 -19.21 30.81
N ALA A 17 -43.24 -18.17 31.40
CA ALA A 17 -42.83 -16.78 31.18
C ALA A 17 -41.39 -16.52 31.66
N LYS A 18 -41.01 -17.05 32.83
CA LYS A 18 -39.63 -16.96 33.34
C LYS A 18 -38.64 -17.64 32.41
N SER A 19 -38.97 -18.82 31.91
CA SER A 19 -38.15 -19.55 30.92
C SER A 19 -38.00 -18.78 29.60
N MET A 20 -39.08 -18.19 29.09
CA MET A 20 -39.05 -17.35 27.90
C MET A 20 -38.12 -16.14 28.06
N VAL A 21 -38.19 -15.45 29.20
CA VAL A 21 -37.32 -14.30 29.49
C VAL A 21 -35.85 -14.73 29.57
N ALA A 22 -35.55 -15.86 30.23
CA ALA A 22 -34.20 -16.38 30.33
C ALA A 22 -33.62 -16.72 28.94
N ARG A 23 -34.39 -17.42 28.09
CA ARG A 23 -33.99 -17.74 26.71
C ARG A 23 -33.77 -16.49 25.87
N ALA A 24 -34.66 -15.50 25.98
CA ALA A 24 -34.51 -14.24 25.27
C ALA A 24 -33.24 -13.47 25.69
N ALA A 25 -32.90 -13.49 26.98
CA ALA A 25 -31.67 -12.88 27.49
C ALA A 25 -30.41 -13.59 26.96
N GLU A 26 -30.43 -14.93 26.92
CA GLU A 26 -29.33 -15.72 26.37
C GLU A 26 -29.15 -15.49 24.86
N GLU A 27 -30.23 -15.50 24.08
CA GLU A 27 -30.19 -15.18 22.66
C GLU A 27 -29.67 -13.77 22.39
N LYS A 28 -30.10 -12.78 23.18
CA LYS A 28 -29.61 -11.41 23.09
C LYS A 28 -28.09 -11.36 23.31
N ASN A 29 -27.60 -12.03 24.34
CA ASN A 29 -26.18 -12.06 24.66
C ASN A 29 -25.38 -12.76 23.55
N ARG A 30 -25.88 -13.87 23.03
CA ARG A 30 -25.28 -14.59 21.90
C ARG A 30 -25.18 -13.69 20.66
N ARG A 31 -26.29 -13.06 20.24
CA ARG A 31 -26.30 -12.14 19.08
C ARG A 31 -25.32 -10.98 19.25
N ASN A 32 -25.21 -10.42 20.46
CA ASN A 32 -24.26 -9.33 20.73
C ASN A 32 -22.81 -9.81 20.68
N SER A 33 -22.52 -11.00 21.20
CA SER A 33 -21.20 -11.63 21.09
C SER A 33 -20.82 -11.91 19.64
N ASP A 34 -21.75 -12.49 18.86
CA ASP A 34 -21.55 -12.81 17.45
C ASP A 34 -21.32 -11.53 16.64
N ALA A 35 -22.13 -10.49 16.86
CA ALA A 35 -21.96 -9.19 16.19
C ALA A 35 -20.62 -8.54 16.54
N ARG A 36 -20.17 -8.62 17.79
CA ARG A 36 -18.83 -8.13 18.21
C ARG A 36 -17.70 -8.93 17.57
N GLY A 37 -17.87 -10.25 17.43
CA GLY A 37 -16.92 -11.12 16.73
C GLY A 37 -16.79 -10.72 15.26
N GLN A 38 -17.92 -10.58 14.57
CA GLN A 38 -17.96 -10.15 13.17
C GLN A 38 -17.37 -8.75 12.99
N ALA A 39 -17.68 -7.80 13.87
CA ALA A 39 -17.12 -6.46 13.80
C ALA A 39 -15.58 -6.47 13.92
N LYS A 40 -15.03 -7.27 14.84
CA LYS A 40 -13.57 -7.44 14.97
C LYS A 40 -12.96 -8.07 13.73
N GLU A 41 -13.62 -9.07 13.15
CA GLU A 41 -13.15 -9.73 11.94
C GLU A 41 -13.11 -8.76 10.74
N ILE A 42 -14.13 -7.90 10.61
CA ILE A 42 -14.17 -6.85 9.58
C ILE A 42 -13.01 -5.88 9.76
N ILE A 43 -12.75 -5.42 10.99
CA ILE A 43 -11.64 -4.51 11.28
C ILE A 43 -10.30 -5.18 10.94
N HIS A 44 -10.09 -6.41 11.38
CA HIS A 44 -8.86 -7.15 11.10
C HIS A 44 -8.62 -7.34 9.60
N LYS A 45 -9.66 -7.74 8.85
CA LYS A 45 -9.58 -7.86 7.38
C LYS A 45 -9.25 -6.52 6.72
N ALA A 46 -9.88 -5.44 7.16
CA ALA A 46 -9.60 -4.11 6.64
C ALA A 46 -8.15 -3.66 6.93
N GLU A 47 -7.61 -3.98 8.11
CA GLU A 47 -6.21 -3.72 8.47
C GLU A 47 -5.24 -4.54 7.60
N GLU A 48 -5.51 -5.82 7.39
CA GLU A 48 -4.71 -6.67 6.51
C GLU A 48 -4.72 -6.18 5.06
N GLU A 49 -5.89 -5.85 4.53
CA GLU A 49 -6.04 -5.30 3.17
C GLU A 49 -5.33 -3.95 3.04
N ALA A 50 -5.43 -3.07 4.04
CA ALA A 50 -4.73 -1.79 4.04
C ALA A 50 -3.21 -1.98 4.06
N ALA A 51 -2.69 -2.92 4.87
CA ALA A 51 -1.27 -3.22 4.94
C ALA A 51 -0.75 -3.82 3.60
N GLN A 52 -1.50 -4.73 3.00
CA GLN A 52 -1.17 -5.31 1.69
C GLN A 52 -1.16 -4.25 0.59
N ASN A 53 -2.16 -3.37 0.56
CA ASN A 53 -2.25 -2.27 -0.41
C ASN A 53 -1.08 -1.29 -0.23
N ALA A 54 -0.77 -0.88 1.01
CA ALA A 54 0.37 -0.02 1.28
C ALA A 54 1.70 -0.65 0.81
N GLN A 55 1.90 -1.95 1.08
CA GLN A 55 3.09 -2.65 0.63
C GLN A 55 3.15 -2.76 -0.90
N SER A 56 2.02 -2.98 -1.56
CA SER A 56 1.92 -3.00 -3.03
C SER A 56 2.32 -1.65 -3.63
N LEU A 57 1.74 -0.56 -3.11
CA LEU A 57 2.06 0.81 -3.57
C LEU A 57 3.53 1.15 -3.40
N ILE A 58 4.15 0.78 -2.27
CA ILE A 58 5.59 0.97 -2.05
C ILE A 58 6.41 0.18 -3.08
N ASN A 59 6.02 -1.05 -3.37
CA ASN A 59 6.71 -1.90 -4.34
C ASN A 59 6.58 -1.35 -5.77
N GLU A 60 5.41 -0.85 -6.15
CA GLU A 60 5.18 -0.19 -7.44
C GLU A 60 5.98 1.11 -7.56
N ALA A 61 5.97 1.95 -6.53
CA ALA A 61 6.76 3.18 -6.49
C ALA A 61 8.26 2.87 -6.65
N ARG A 62 8.78 1.84 -5.95
CA ARG A 62 10.17 1.38 -6.10
C ARG A 62 10.48 0.92 -7.52
N LYS A 63 9.58 0.15 -8.15
CA LYS A 63 9.76 -0.28 -9.55
C LYS A 63 9.78 0.92 -10.50
N ASN A 64 8.92 1.91 -10.30
CA ASN A 64 8.87 3.12 -11.12
C ASN A 64 10.14 3.95 -10.96
N ILE A 65 10.59 4.18 -9.72
CA ILE A 65 11.86 4.87 -9.43
C ILE A 65 13.03 4.14 -10.11
N GLN A 66 13.07 2.80 -10.05
CA GLN A 66 14.14 2.04 -10.69
C GLN A 66 14.11 2.18 -12.22
N LYS A 67 12.92 2.18 -12.84
CA LYS A 67 12.79 2.43 -14.28
C LYS A 67 13.24 3.84 -14.65
N GLU A 68 12.80 4.85 -13.92
CA GLU A 68 13.20 6.25 -14.15
C GLU A 68 14.71 6.43 -13.99
N LYS A 69 15.29 5.82 -12.95
CA LYS A 69 16.74 5.81 -12.74
C LYS A 69 17.50 5.24 -13.93
N GLU A 70 17.05 4.12 -14.50
CA GLU A 70 17.69 3.57 -15.70
C GLU A 70 17.53 4.49 -16.91
N VAL A 71 16.37 5.13 -17.10
CA VAL A 71 16.17 6.12 -18.16
C VAL A 71 17.14 7.30 -18.01
N ILE A 72 17.27 7.85 -16.81
CA ILE A 72 18.20 8.94 -16.51
C ILE A 72 19.64 8.52 -16.77
N LYS A 73 20.03 7.32 -16.32
CA LYS A 73 21.38 6.78 -16.55
C LYS A 73 21.67 6.62 -18.04
N GLN A 74 20.74 6.05 -18.82
CA GLN A 74 20.89 5.89 -20.26
C GLN A 74 20.99 7.23 -20.98
N LYS A 75 20.19 8.23 -20.56
CA LYS A 75 20.28 9.59 -21.08
C LYS A 75 21.65 10.21 -20.79
N GLY A 76 22.13 10.13 -19.55
CA GLY A 76 23.44 10.65 -19.17
C GLY A 76 24.60 9.97 -19.89
N LEU A 77 24.51 8.66 -20.16
CA LEU A 77 25.50 7.93 -20.97
C LEU A 77 25.54 8.45 -22.41
N ARG A 78 24.37 8.68 -23.03
CA ARG A 78 24.30 9.25 -24.39
C ARG A 78 24.87 10.66 -24.44
N GLU A 79 24.50 11.52 -23.49
CA GLU A 79 25.03 12.88 -23.39
C GLU A 79 26.56 12.89 -23.21
N ALA A 80 27.09 12.00 -22.35
CA ALA A 80 28.53 11.87 -22.16
C ALA A 80 29.25 11.40 -23.44
N GLU A 81 28.64 10.48 -24.19
CA GLU A 81 29.18 10.01 -25.46
C GLU A 81 29.17 11.10 -26.54
N ASP A 82 28.10 11.89 -26.62
CA ASP A 82 28.01 13.06 -27.50
C ASP A 82 29.07 14.11 -27.16
N ILE A 83 29.26 14.42 -25.87
CA ILE A 83 30.31 15.34 -25.40
C ILE A 83 31.69 14.80 -25.78
N LYS A 84 31.96 13.52 -25.55
CA LYS A 84 33.24 12.88 -25.91
C LYS A 84 33.50 12.96 -27.41
N ASN A 85 32.49 12.72 -28.24
CA ASN A 85 32.60 12.78 -29.69
C ASN A 85 32.85 14.21 -30.18
N ASN A 86 32.15 15.19 -29.61
CA ASN A 86 32.35 16.60 -29.91
C ASN A 86 33.73 17.10 -29.47
N ALA A 87 34.17 16.72 -28.27
CA ALA A 87 35.49 17.03 -27.75
C ALA A 87 36.59 16.47 -28.66
N LYS A 88 36.51 15.19 -29.05
CA LYS A 88 37.47 14.57 -29.98
C LYS A 88 37.59 15.34 -31.30
N LYS A 89 36.48 15.77 -31.88
CA LYS A 89 36.48 16.57 -33.13
C LYS A 89 37.16 17.93 -32.95
N ASN A 90 37.00 18.54 -31.78
CA ASN A 90 37.56 19.87 -31.50
C ASN A 90 39.03 19.80 -31.06
N VAL A 91 39.47 18.74 -30.38
CA VAL A 91 40.87 18.55 -29.99
C VAL A 91 41.79 18.59 -31.21
N THR A 92 41.47 17.85 -32.27
CA THR A 92 42.28 17.86 -33.49
C THR A 92 42.37 19.25 -34.14
N LYS A 93 41.27 20.00 -34.14
CA LYS A 93 41.24 21.38 -34.65
C LYS A 93 42.06 22.33 -33.78
N ALA A 94 41.93 22.21 -32.46
CA ALA A 94 42.68 23.02 -31.50
C ALA A 94 44.19 22.76 -31.59
N THR A 95 44.62 21.49 -31.67
CA THR A 95 46.04 21.15 -31.85
C THR A 95 46.60 21.73 -33.14
N LYS A 96 45.84 21.66 -34.24
CA LYS A 96 46.25 22.27 -35.52
C LYS A 96 46.38 23.79 -35.42
N LEU A 97 45.42 24.46 -34.79
CA LEU A 97 45.46 25.90 -34.57
C LEU A 97 46.69 26.32 -33.76
N ILE A 98 46.95 25.64 -32.64
CA ILE A 98 48.12 25.91 -31.79
C ILE A 98 49.42 25.71 -32.56
N LEU A 99 49.53 24.64 -33.36
CA LEU A 99 50.71 24.37 -34.17
C LEU A 99 50.93 25.47 -35.22
N THR A 100 49.86 25.92 -35.89
CA THR A 100 49.94 26.99 -36.88
C THR A 100 50.32 28.34 -36.26
N GLU A 101 49.78 28.69 -35.09
CA GLU A 101 50.18 29.91 -34.37
C GLU A 101 51.63 29.84 -33.87
N PHE A 102 52.09 28.65 -33.44
CA PHE A 102 53.49 28.41 -33.09
C PHE A 102 54.42 28.57 -34.30
N GLU A 103 54.11 27.94 -35.43
CA GLU A 103 54.89 28.08 -36.67
C GLU A 103 54.93 29.53 -37.16
N ARG A 104 53.83 30.29 -36.97
CA ARG A 104 53.78 31.71 -37.31
C ARG A 104 54.65 32.57 -36.39
N THR A 105 54.79 32.21 -35.12
CA THR A 105 55.62 32.96 -34.15
C THR A 105 57.10 32.61 -34.23
N VAL A 106 57.46 31.42 -34.71
CA VAL A 106 58.86 31.01 -34.91
C VAL A 106 59.42 31.45 -36.29
N ASN A 107 58.57 31.66 -37.30
CA ASN A 107 58.99 32.13 -38.64
C ASN A 107 58.94 33.67 -38.80
N VAL A 108 59.03 34.42 -37.69
CA VAL A 108 59.23 35.87 -37.63
C VAL A 108 60.54 36.14 -36.91
#